data_AF-A0A1Q5HNW4-F1
#
_entry.id   AF-A0A1Q5HNW4-F1
#
_cell.length_a   1.000
_cell.length_b   1.000
_cell.length_c   1.000
_cell.angle_alpha   90.00
_cell.angle_beta   90.00
_cell.angle_gamma   90.00
#
_symmetry.space_group_name_H-M   'P 1'
#
loop_
_entity.id
_entity.type
_entity.pdbx_description
1 polymer ?
#
loop_
_entity_poly.entity_id
_entity_poly.type
_entity_poly.pdbx_seq_one_letter_code
_entity_poly.pdbx_strand_id
1 'polypeptide(L)'
;MPGMWWVVGAVLVVGVVSAYLIWTSGRVQRLQVRADSAARALEAHLLRRAAAAAVLAEQRYGVELYAAARIALDAAPEEREAAENDLTRQLRAVRLDPDDPGCAAVIAASRRLALARQVHTDLVRDARSARGRPVVRLFRMGRGREWPRYFDIDDPTLASPADVTTG
;
A
#
# COMPACT_ATOMS: atom_id res chain seq x y z
N MET A 1 -0.50 -59.80 3.36
CA MET A 1 0.64 -58.92 3.71
C MET A 1 0.12 -57.62 4.34
N PRO A 2 -0.09 -57.59 5.66
CA PRO A 2 -0.66 -56.44 6.37
C PRO A 2 0.21 -55.17 6.31
N GLY A 3 1.53 -55.30 6.06
CA GLY A 3 2.44 -54.16 5.91
C GLY A 3 2.24 -53.34 4.63
N MET A 4 1.68 -53.92 3.56
CA MET A 4 1.53 -53.22 2.27
C MET A 4 0.45 -52.13 2.32
N TRP A 5 -0.62 -52.35 3.09
CA TRP A 5 -1.67 -51.35 3.30
C TRP A 5 -1.16 -50.12 4.07
N TRP A 6 -0.25 -50.31 5.02
CA TRP A 6 0.42 -49.20 5.72
C TRP A 6 1.29 -48.38 4.79
N VAL A 7 2.04 -49.01 3.90
CA VAL A 7 2.87 -48.31 2.90
C VAL A 7 1.98 -47.51 1.93
N VAL A 8 0.92 -48.13 1.40
CA VAL A 8 -0.03 -47.44 0.51
C VAL A 8 -0.70 -46.26 1.22
N GLY A 9 -1.12 -46.44 2.48
CA GLY A 9 -1.67 -45.37 3.30
C GLY A 9 -0.69 -44.22 3.53
N ALA A 10 0.57 -44.54 3.87
CA ALA A 10 1.62 -43.54 4.07
C ALA A 10 1.91 -42.74 2.79
N VAL A 11 2.00 -43.42 1.63
CA VAL A 11 2.21 -42.76 0.33
C VAL A 11 1.04 -41.84 -0.01
N LEU A 12 -0.20 -42.27 0.24
CA LEU A 12 -1.39 -41.44 0.01
C LEU A 12 -1.36 -40.18 0.89
N VAL A 13 -1.06 -40.32 2.19
CA VAL A 13 -0.95 -39.20 3.12
C VAL A 13 0.13 -38.21 2.66
N VAL A 14 1.31 -38.70 2.30
CA VAL A 14 2.41 -37.86 1.80
C VAL A 14 2.02 -37.14 0.51
N GLY A 15 1.31 -37.81 -0.41
CA GLY A 15 0.80 -37.20 -1.63
C GLY A 15 -0.17 -36.05 -1.35
N VAL A 16 -1.15 -36.26 -0.46
CA VAL A 16 -2.13 -35.24 -0.06
C VAL A 16 -1.45 -34.05 0.63
N VAL A 17 -0.52 -34.32 1.56
CA VAL A 17 0.23 -33.26 2.26
C VAL A 17 1.07 -32.45 1.27
N SER A 18 1.77 -33.11 0.35
CA SER A 18 2.59 -32.44 -0.67
C SER A 18 1.75 -31.54 -1.57
N ALA A 19 0.61 -32.04 -2.06
CA ALA A 19 -0.33 -31.25 -2.86
C ALA A 19 -0.85 -30.02 -2.09
N TYR A 20 -1.20 -30.20 -0.81
CA TYR A 20 -1.64 -29.12 0.06
C TYR A 20 -0.56 -28.05 0.27
N LEU A 21 0.70 -28.45 0.46
CA LEU A 21 1.83 -27.52 0.62
C LEU A 21 2.11 -26.74 -0.67
N ILE A 22 2.07 -27.40 -1.83
CA ILE A 22 2.23 -26.76 -3.14
C ILE A 22 1.14 -25.70 -3.34
N TRP A 23 -0.11 -26.06 -3.07
CA TRP A 23 -1.24 -25.13 -3.19
C TRP A 23 -1.11 -23.94 -2.24
N THR A 24 -0.74 -24.19 -0.98
CA THR A 24 -0.56 -23.15 0.04
C THR A 24 0.58 -22.20 -0.32
N SER A 25 1.72 -22.72 -0.78
CA SER A 25 2.86 -21.94 -1.23
C SER A 25 2.48 -21.00 -2.39
N GLY A 26 1.81 -21.54 -3.42
CA GLY A 26 1.34 -20.73 -4.55
C GLY A 26 0.32 -19.66 -4.12
N ARG A 27 -0.56 -19.96 -3.16
CA ARG A 27 -1.49 -18.96 -2.61
C ARG A 27 -0.75 -17.82 -1.90
N VAL A 28 0.23 -18.13 -1.05
CA VAL A 28 1.02 -17.12 -0.32
C VAL A 28 1.78 -16.23 -1.30
N GLN A 29 2.43 -16.82 -2.30
CA GLN A 29 3.19 -16.09 -3.32
C GLN A 29 2.29 -15.10 -4.09
N ARG A 30 1.07 -15.51 -4.47
CA ARG A 30 0.11 -14.62 -5.13
C ARG A 30 -0.28 -13.43 -4.26
N LEU A 31 -0.46 -13.62 -2.95
CA LEU A 31 -0.77 -12.52 -2.03
C LEU A 31 0.40 -11.54 -1.89
N GLN A 32 1.63 -12.05 -1.80
CA GLN A 32 2.83 -11.21 -1.76
C GLN A 32 2.98 -10.38 -3.04
N VAL A 33 2.86 -10.99 -4.22
CA VAL A 33 2.95 -10.29 -5.51
C VAL A 33 1.87 -9.21 -5.64
N ARG A 34 0.65 -9.47 -5.15
CA ARG A 34 -0.43 -8.48 -5.14
C ARG A 34 -0.11 -7.30 -4.22
N ALA A 35 0.36 -7.57 -3.01
CA ALA A 35 0.78 -6.51 -2.09
C ALA A 35 1.94 -5.68 -2.68
N ASP A 36 2.94 -6.32 -3.30
CA ASP A 36 4.05 -5.62 -3.98
C ASP A 36 3.55 -4.76 -5.16
N SER A 37 2.54 -5.23 -5.89
CA SER A 37 1.92 -4.44 -6.97
C SER A 37 1.13 -3.23 -6.45
N ALA A 38 0.45 -3.39 -5.32
CA ALA A 38 -0.28 -2.30 -4.66
C ALA A 38 0.67 -1.26 -4.07
N ALA A 39 1.79 -1.69 -3.49
CA ALA A 39 2.85 -0.80 -3.00
C ALA A 39 3.41 0.08 -4.13
N ARG A 40 3.68 -0.50 -5.31
CA ARG A 40 4.14 0.25 -6.49
C ARG A 40 3.08 1.21 -7.03
N ALA A 41 1.80 0.81 -7.00
CA ALA A 41 0.70 1.68 -7.40
C ALA A 41 0.54 2.87 -6.45
N LEU A 42 0.63 2.61 -5.14
CA LEU A 42 0.62 3.62 -4.08
C LEU A 42 1.74 4.64 -4.28
N GLU A 43 2.97 4.17 -4.49
CA GLU A 43 4.14 5.02 -4.75
C GLU A 43 3.92 5.93 -5.97
N ALA A 44 3.37 5.41 -7.06
CA ALA A 44 3.04 6.22 -8.23
C ALA A 44 1.99 7.32 -7.92
N HIS A 45 1.07 7.07 -6.99
CA HIS A 45 0.10 8.08 -6.54
C HIS A 45 0.72 9.14 -5.62
N LEU A 46 1.65 8.75 -4.74
CA LEU A 46 2.43 9.68 -3.90
C LEU A 46 3.19 10.67 -4.80
N LEU A 47 3.99 10.14 -5.75
CA LEU A 47 4.77 10.96 -6.68
C LEU A 47 3.90 11.91 -7.51
N ARG A 48 2.74 11.43 -8.02
CA ARG A 48 1.80 12.28 -8.77
C ARG A 48 1.23 13.42 -7.92
N ARG A 49 0.89 13.14 -6.66
CA ARG A 49 0.37 14.15 -5.73
C ARG A 49 1.44 15.18 -5.37
N ALA A 50 2.63 14.74 -5.01
CA ALA A 50 3.73 15.61 -4.65
C ALA A 50 4.18 16.49 -5.84
N ALA A 51 4.25 15.93 -7.05
CA ALA A 51 4.54 16.72 -8.27
C ALA A 51 3.45 17.76 -8.56
N ALA A 52 2.17 17.39 -8.44
CA ALA A 52 1.06 18.33 -8.62
C ALA A 52 1.10 19.45 -7.55
N ALA A 53 1.41 19.11 -6.31
CA ALA A 53 1.56 20.07 -5.22
C ALA A 53 2.75 21.03 -5.44
N ALA A 54 3.88 20.54 -5.94
CA ALA A 54 5.04 21.36 -6.26
C ALA A 54 4.72 22.39 -7.36
N VAL A 55 4.07 21.95 -8.45
CA VAL A 55 3.64 22.83 -9.55
C VAL A 55 2.64 23.88 -9.06
N LEU A 56 1.70 23.47 -8.20
CA LEU A 56 0.72 24.38 -7.60
C LEU A 56 1.40 25.43 -6.69
N ALA A 57 2.38 25.01 -5.90
CA ALA A 57 3.11 25.87 -4.99
C ALA A 57 3.92 26.95 -5.72
N GLU A 58 4.56 26.61 -6.85
CA GLU A 58 5.28 27.55 -7.71
C GLU A 58 4.40 28.70 -8.22
N GLN A 59 3.11 28.43 -8.45
CA GLN A 59 2.20 29.43 -9.02
C GLN A 59 1.59 30.36 -7.96
N ARG A 60 1.22 29.84 -6.79
CA ARG A 60 0.23 30.55 -5.94
C ARG A 60 0.35 30.38 -4.43
N TYR A 61 1.11 29.41 -3.93
CA TYR A 61 1.01 28.96 -2.52
C TYR A 61 2.34 28.93 -1.74
N GLY A 62 3.42 29.49 -2.30
CA GLY A 62 4.60 29.89 -1.54
C GLY A 62 5.64 28.79 -1.30
N VAL A 63 6.76 29.20 -0.68
CA VAL A 63 7.99 28.42 -0.54
C VAL A 63 7.83 27.20 0.38
N GLU A 64 7.01 27.30 1.43
CA GLU A 64 6.83 26.20 2.40
C GLU A 64 6.14 24.98 1.79
N LEU A 65 5.05 25.17 1.04
CA LEU A 65 4.38 24.07 0.33
C LEU A 65 5.29 23.48 -0.75
N TYR A 66 6.05 24.33 -1.45
CA TYR A 66 7.01 23.87 -2.45
C TYR A 66 8.10 23.01 -1.82
N ALA A 67 8.66 23.45 -0.69
CA ALA A 67 9.68 22.72 0.05
C ALA A 67 9.15 21.36 0.54
N ALA A 68 7.96 21.32 1.15
CA ALA A 68 7.35 20.06 1.59
C ALA A 68 7.07 19.10 0.42
N ALA A 69 6.59 19.62 -0.72
CA ALA A 69 6.36 18.81 -1.92
C ALA A 69 7.67 18.26 -2.50
N ARG A 70 8.74 19.05 -2.49
CA ARG A 70 10.08 18.62 -2.91
C ARG A 70 10.66 17.57 -1.97
N ILE A 71 10.56 17.76 -0.67
CA ILE A 71 10.99 16.77 0.32
C ILE A 71 10.25 15.45 0.11
N ALA A 72 8.93 15.46 -0.13
CA ALA A 72 8.16 14.26 -0.43
C ALA A 72 8.61 13.53 -1.71
N LEU A 73 8.99 14.26 -2.76
CA LEU A 73 9.52 13.68 -4.00
C LEU A 73 10.89 13.01 -3.82
N ASP A 74 11.76 13.64 -3.04
CA ASP A 74 13.16 13.22 -2.88
C ASP A 74 13.38 12.29 -1.67
N ALA A 75 12.36 12.10 -0.81
CA ALA A 75 12.46 11.33 0.42
C ALA A 75 12.83 9.86 0.17
N ALA A 76 13.78 9.36 0.96
CA ALA A 76 14.13 7.94 1.02
C ALA A 76 12.95 7.09 1.55
N PRO A 77 12.91 5.77 1.28
CA PRO A 77 11.81 4.90 1.70
C PRO A 77 11.49 4.95 3.20
N GLU A 78 12.50 5.15 4.05
CA GLU A 78 12.37 5.21 5.52
C GLU A 78 11.79 6.54 6.00
N GLU A 79 12.03 7.62 5.26
CA GLU A 79 11.59 8.99 5.60
C GLU A 79 10.29 9.37 4.90
N ARG A 80 9.86 8.56 3.93
CA ARG A 80 8.73 8.87 3.04
C ARG A 80 7.42 9.10 3.80
N GLU A 81 7.13 8.32 4.83
CA GLU A 81 5.93 8.48 5.65
C GLU A 81 5.90 9.87 6.32
N ALA A 82 7.02 10.30 6.91
CA ALA A 82 7.12 11.60 7.56
C ALA A 82 6.99 12.76 6.56
N ALA A 83 7.65 12.65 5.40
CA ALA A 83 7.58 13.65 4.35
C ALA A 83 6.16 13.82 3.78
N GLU A 84 5.43 12.72 3.58
CA GLU A 84 4.05 12.75 3.08
C GLU A 84 3.06 13.30 4.12
N ASN A 85 3.32 13.07 5.41
CA ASN A 85 2.54 13.66 6.49
C ASN A 85 2.76 15.18 6.57
N ASP A 86 4.00 15.64 6.38
CA ASP A 86 4.30 17.08 6.31
C ASP A 86 3.65 17.75 5.09
N LEU A 87 3.77 17.14 3.91
CA LEU A 87 3.07 17.61 2.71
C LEU A 87 1.54 17.67 2.93
N THR A 88 0.97 16.65 3.57
CA THR A 88 -0.47 16.61 3.88
C THR A 88 -0.86 17.74 4.84
N ARG A 89 -0.03 18.03 5.84
CA ARG A 89 -0.23 19.15 6.76
C ARG A 89 -0.21 20.50 6.03
N GLN A 90 0.77 20.73 5.16
CA GLN A 90 0.88 21.96 4.38
C GLN A 90 -0.31 22.13 3.43
N LEU A 91 -0.72 21.06 2.73
CA LEU A 91 -1.89 21.08 1.85
C LEU A 91 -3.20 21.37 2.59
N ARG A 92 -3.34 20.93 3.84
CA ARG A 92 -4.53 21.21 4.67
C ARG A 92 -4.52 22.63 5.25
N ALA A 93 -3.35 23.24 5.45
CA ALA A 93 -3.24 24.62 5.92
C ALA A 93 -3.66 25.63 4.85
N VAL A 94 -3.61 25.23 3.58
CA VAL A 94 -3.94 26.06 2.43
C VAL A 94 -5.40 25.89 2.01
N ARG A 95 -6.06 26.99 1.65
CA ARG A 95 -7.40 26.94 1.04
C ARG A 95 -7.28 26.64 -0.46
N LEU A 96 -7.60 25.40 -0.84
CA LEU A 96 -7.65 24.96 -2.22
C LEU A 96 -9.02 25.29 -2.82
N ASP A 97 -9.02 25.98 -3.96
CA ASP A 97 -10.23 26.29 -4.70
C ASP A 97 -10.50 25.20 -5.75
N PRO A 98 -11.58 24.41 -5.65
CA PRO A 98 -11.86 23.33 -6.61
C PRO A 98 -12.04 23.81 -8.06
N ASP A 99 -12.36 25.08 -8.27
CA ASP A 99 -12.55 25.66 -9.60
C ASP A 99 -11.20 25.99 -10.27
N ASP A 100 -10.12 26.09 -9.49
CA ASP A 100 -8.76 26.25 -10.01
C ASP A 100 -8.21 24.88 -10.51
N PRO A 101 -7.77 24.77 -11.77
CA PRO A 101 -7.31 23.50 -12.34
C PRO A 101 -6.15 22.84 -11.58
N GLY A 102 -5.25 23.64 -11.00
CA GLY A 102 -4.11 23.15 -10.24
C GLY A 102 -4.54 22.58 -8.89
N CYS A 103 -5.42 23.30 -8.18
CA CYS A 103 -6.04 22.83 -6.94
C CYS A 103 -6.87 21.55 -7.17
N ALA A 104 -7.69 21.53 -8.22
CA ALA A 104 -8.49 20.36 -8.60
C ALA A 104 -7.62 19.12 -8.86
N ALA A 105 -6.47 19.30 -9.52
CA ALA A 105 -5.52 18.22 -9.78
C ALA A 105 -4.95 17.65 -8.47
N VAL A 106 -4.56 18.50 -7.52
CA VAL A 106 -4.04 18.07 -6.21
C VAL A 106 -5.12 17.38 -5.38
N ILE A 107 -6.35 17.89 -5.35
CA ILE A 107 -7.49 17.26 -4.66
C ILE A 107 -7.78 15.87 -5.26
N ALA A 108 -7.84 15.77 -6.59
CA ALA A 108 -8.07 14.50 -7.27
C ALA A 108 -6.92 13.49 -7.03
N ALA A 109 -5.67 13.95 -7.04
CA ALA A 109 -4.51 13.11 -6.73
C ALA A 109 -4.56 12.60 -5.29
N SER A 110 -4.92 13.47 -4.34
CA SER A 110 -5.07 13.17 -2.92
C SER A 110 -6.19 12.15 -2.65
N ARG A 111 -7.34 12.28 -3.32
CA ARG A 111 -8.43 11.29 -3.25
C ARG A 111 -8.02 9.93 -3.81
N ARG A 112 -7.31 9.90 -4.95
CA ARG A 112 -6.80 8.65 -5.54
C ARG A 112 -5.75 7.99 -4.64
N LEU A 113 -4.92 8.80 -3.97
CA LEU A 113 -3.95 8.32 -3.00
C LEU A 113 -4.63 7.64 -1.81
N ALA A 114 -5.72 8.21 -1.28
CA ALA A 114 -6.49 7.61 -0.20
C ALA A 114 -6.99 6.20 -0.56
N LEU A 115 -7.55 6.05 -1.77
CA LEU A 115 -8.01 4.76 -2.28
C LEU A 115 -6.86 3.76 -2.46
N ALA A 116 -5.73 4.20 -3.02
CA ALA A 116 -4.55 3.36 -3.18
C ALA A 116 -4.00 2.87 -1.83
N ARG A 117 -3.99 3.73 -0.80
CA ARG A 117 -3.58 3.39 0.57
C ARG A 117 -4.48 2.31 1.17
N GLN A 118 -5.80 2.43 0.96
CA GLN A 118 -6.75 1.43 1.44
C GLN A 118 -6.52 0.06 0.78
N VAL A 119 -6.42 0.03 -0.55
CA VAL A 119 -6.14 -1.19 -1.31
C VAL A 119 -4.82 -1.84 -0.88
N HIS A 120 -3.76 -1.03 -0.69
CA HIS A 120 -2.48 -1.50 -0.18
C HIS A 120 -2.64 -2.11 1.22
N THR A 121 -3.32 -1.42 2.13
CA THR A 121 -3.55 -1.88 3.51
C THR A 121 -4.29 -3.21 3.56
N ASP A 122 -5.34 -3.37 2.74
CA ASP A 122 -6.11 -4.61 2.68
C ASP A 122 -5.27 -5.78 2.13
N LEU A 123 -4.48 -5.54 1.08
CA LEU A 123 -3.60 -6.57 0.52
C LEU A 123 -2.42 -6.93 1.45
N VAL A 124 -1.88 -5.96 2.18
CA VAL A 124 -0.90 -6.21 3.25
C VAL A 124 -1.53 -7.03 4.37
N ARG A 125 -2.76 -6.71 4.78
CA ARG A 125 -3.51 -7.47 5.80
C ARG A 125 -3.71 -8.92 5.34
N ASP A 126 -4.12 -9.14 4.10
CA ASP A 126 -4.28 -10.48 3.53
C ASP A 126 -2.96 -11.25 3.51
N ALA A 127 -1.87 -10.62 3.06
CA ALA A 127 -0.54 -11.23 3.05
C ALA A 127 -0.08 -11.60 4.48
N ARG A 128 -0.23 -10.69 5.44
CA ARG A 128 0.16 -10.92 6.84
C ARG A 128 -0.69 -11.97 7.54
N SER A 129 -2.00 -12.04 7.25
CA SER A 129 -2.88 -13.10 7.77
C SER A 129 -2.41 -14.48 7.29
N ALA A 130 -1.94 -14.58 6.04
CA ALA A 130 -1.39 -15.82 5.49
C ALA A 130 -0.09 -16.23 6.21
N ARG A 131 0.76 -15.27 6.61
CA ARG A 131 1.98 -15.52 7.41
C ARG A 131 1.66 -16.17 8.77
N GLY A 132 0.51 -15.85 9.36
CA GLY A 132 0.10 -16.37 10.66
C GLY A 132 -0.22 -17.87 10.67
N ARG A 133 -0.43 -18.49 9.50
CA ARG A 133 -0.82 -19.91 9.40
C ARG A 133 0.33 -20.83 9.86
N PRO A 134 0.03 -21.87 10.67
CA PRO A 134 1.06 -22.74 11.24
C PRO A 134 1.88 -23.47 10.18
N VAL A 135 1.26 -23.86 9.07
CA VAL A 135 1.93 -24.50 7.93
C VAL A 135 2.95 -23.56 7.29
N VAL A 136 2.60 -22.29 7.07
CA VAL A 136 3.50 -21.28 6.48
C VAL A 136 4.70 -21.04 7.40
N ARG A 137 4.47 -20.99 8.72
CA ARG A 137 5.52 -20.84 9.73
C ARG A 137 6.42 -22.06 9.82
N LEU A 138 5.84 -23.26 9.88
CA LEU A 138 6.56 -24.53 10.03
C LEU A 138 7.45 -24.81 8.82
N PHE A 139 6.92 -24.61 7.62
CA PHE A 139 7.66 -24.81 6.37
C PHE A 139 8.47 -23.58 5.93
N ARG A 140 8.53 -22.52 6.77
CA ARG A 140 9.26 -21.27 6.51
C ARG A 140 8.95 -20.69 5.12
N MET A 141 7.71 -20.83 4.67
CA MET A 141 7.27 -20.36 3.35
C MET A 141 7.38 -18.83 3.31
N GLY A 142 8.18 -18.30 2.38
CA GLY A 142 8.43 -16.86 2.25
C GLY A 142 9.62 -16.31 3.05
N ARG A 143 10.58 -17.16 3.48
CA ARG A 143 11.76 -16.71 4.25
C ARG A 143 12.74 -15.81 3.45
N GLY A 144 12.67 -15.80 2.13
CA GLY A 144 13.58 -15.05 1.25
C GLY A 144 13.10 -13.66 0.82
N ARG A 145 11.92 -13.22 1.26
CA ARG A 145 11.39 -11.89 0.97
C ARG A 145 10.99 -11.19 2.25
N GLU A 146 11.22 -9.89 2.32
CA GLU A 146 10.63 -9.07 3.38
C GLU A 146 9.11 -9.13 3.24
N TRP A 147 8.42 -9.26 4.36
CA TRP A 147 6.96 -9.29 4.34
C TRP A 147 6.42 -7.87 4.15
N PRO A 148 5.34 -7.70 3.36
CA PRO A 148 4.73 -6.40 3.17
C PRO A 148 4.43 -5.71 4.50
N ARG A 149 4.79 -4.42 4.58
CA ARG A 149 4.59 -3.55 5.73
C ARG A 149 3.45 -2.58 5.45
N TYR A 150 2.75 -2.20 6.52
CA TYR A 150 1.79 -1.11 6.46
C TYR A 150 2.53 0.19 6.17
N PHE A 151 1.84 1.10 5.47
CA PHE A 151 2.33 2.44 5.17
C PHE A 151 1.48 3.41 5.96
N ASP A 152 2.06 4.02 6.99
CA ASP A 152 1.33 4.85 7.95
C ASP A 152 1.44 6.33 7.58
N ILE A 153 0.37 6.83 6.95
CA ILE A 153 0.21 8.24 6.64
C ILE A 153 -1.13 8.74 7.13
N ASP A 154 -1.15 10.02 7.48
CA ASP A 154 -2.37 10.78 7.74
C ASP A 154 -3.32 10.65 6.54
N ASP A 155 -4.63 10.76 6.81
CA ASP A 155 -5.63 10.70 5.75
C ASP A 155 -5.33 11.75 4.66
N PRO A 156 -4.94 11.34 3.44
CA PRO A 156 -4.50 12.31 2.44
C PRO A 156 -5.68 13.07 1.84
N THR A 157 -6.93 12.70 2.13
CA THR A 157 -8.09 13.41 1.62
C THR A 157 -8.08 14.89 2.04
N LEU A 158 -8.38 15.74 1.07
CA LEU A 158 -8.50 17.18 1.26
C LEU A 158 -9.99 17.51 1.13
N ALA A 159 -10.54 18.20 2.12
CA ALA A 159 -11.95 18.58 2.13
C ALA A 159 -12.24 19.47 0.91
N SER A 160 -13.17 19.04 0.07
CA SER A 160 -13.74 19.90 -0.95
C SER A 160 -15.03 20.52 -0.38
N PRO A 161 -15.33 21.82 -0.61
CA PRO A 161 -16.57 22.44 -0.17
C PRO A 161 -17.85 21.69 -0.61
N ALA A 162 -17.76 20.85 -1.66
CA ALA A 162 -18.86 19.97 -2.08
C ALA A 162 -19.23 18.85 -1.07
N ASP A 163 -18.31 18.42 -0.21
CA ASP A 163 -18.58 17.38 0.81
C ASP A 163 -19.40 17.93 2.00
N VAL A 164 -19.50 19.25 2.16
CA VAL A 164 -20.20 19.89 3.28
C VAL A 164 -21.71 20.04 3.02
N THR A 165 -22.15 20.04 1.75
CA THR A 165 -23.54 20.30 1.37
C THR A 165 -24.44 19.05 1.44
N THR A 166 -23.89 17.88 1.76
CA THR A 166 -24.65 16.59 1.82
C THR A 166 -24.77 16.05 3.26
N GLY A 167 -24.66 16.91 4.27
CA GLY A 167 -24.79 16.58 5.69
C GLY A 167 -26.09 17.09 6.31
#